data_AF-X1MS14-F1
#
_entry.id   AF-X1MS14-F1
#
_cell.length_a   1.000
_cell.length_b   1.000
_cell.length_c   1.000
_cell.angle_alpha   90.00
_cell.angle_beta   90.00
_cell.angle_gamma   90.00
#
_symmetry.space_group_name_H-M   'P 1'
#
loop_
_entity.id
_entity.type
_entity.pdbx_description
1 polymer ?
#
loop_
_entity_poly.entity_id
_entity_poly.type
_entity_poly.pdbx_seq_one_letter_code
_entity_poly.pdbx_strand_id
1 'polypeptide(L)'
;ALIDGDHGFGQVIGDRAMDLAIEKASKTGVGFVGAKNTSDYGMAVYYSLKAVGSDMIGITFCNTYPWVAPWGGCGRLLGTNPISCAIPAKERWPIVLDMSTSAITATAVLRAKEEGRKLPRNVAIDENGDFTTDPDEVWTKGAILPFGTYKGYGIALLIDILAGVLTGSAFGKEVKSLHQLGEFMTLGQCFIAIDPDKMIGIENFKERVDKEIEMIKGSKPSKGVKEVLYDI
;
A
#
# COMPACT_ATOMS: atom_id res chain seq x y z
N ALA A 1 -15.49 9.72 6.50
CA ALA A 1 -15.99 10.68 5.48
C ALA A 1 -15.66 10.15 4.11
N LEU A 2 -16.30 10.67 3.06
CA LEU A 2 -16.03 10.30 1.67
C LEU A 2 -15.74 11.57 0.86
N ILE A 3 -14.66 11.54 0.08
CA ILE A 3 -14.27 12.60 -0.85
C ILE A 3 -14.49 12.09 -2.27
N ASP A 4 -15.14 12.90 -3.11
CA ASP A 4 -15.11 12.69 -4.55
C ASP A 4 -13.89 13.43 -5.12
N GLY A 5 -12.99 12.69 -5.75
CA GLY A 5 -11.76 13.23 -6.33
C GLY A 5 -11.97 13.94 -7.65
N ASP A 6 -13.14 13.80 -8.28
CA ASP A 6 -13.46 14.34 -9.61
C ASP A 6 -12.37 14.02 -10.65
N HIS A 7 -11.80 12.82 -10.54
CA HIS A 7 -10.69 12.32 -11.37
C HIS A 7 -9.42 13.17 -11.34
N GLY A 8 -9.26 14.01 -10.31
CA GLY A 8 -8.09 14.85 -10.10
C GLY A 8 -6.86 14.09 -9.62
N PHE A 9 -5.79 14.84 -9.37
CA PHE A 9 -4.53 14.30 -8.88
C PHE A 9 -4.68 13.66 -7.49
N GLY A 10 -4.40 12.37 -7.44
CA GLY A 10 -4.43 11.55 -6.23
C GLY A 10 -3.56 12.10 -5.12
N GLN A 11 -2.48 12.83 -5.46
CA GLN A 11 -1.63 13.49 -4.48
C GLN A 11 -2.35 14.60 -3.73
N VAL A 12 -3.07 15.46 -4.46
CA VAL A 12 -3.82 16.59 -3.86
C VAL A 12 -5.01 16.05 -3.06
N ILE A 13 -5.69 15.04 -3.60
CA ILE A 13 -6.84 14.41 -2.94
C ILE A 13 -6.40 13.69 -1.67
N GLY A 14 -5.33 12.90 -1.75
CA GLY A 14 -4.80 12.13 -0.63
C GLY A 14 -4.23 13.01 0.48
N ASP A 15 -3.55 14.09 0.12
CA ASP A 15 -3.02 15.07 1.08
C ASP A 15 -4.14 15.67 1.95
N ARG A 16 -5.23 16.09 1.29
CA ARG A 16 -6.44 16.62 1.93
C ARG A 16 -7.22 15.55 2.70
N ALA A 17 -7.26 14.32 2.18
CA ALA A 17 -7.97 13.22 2.82
C ALA A 17 -7.31 12.80 4.14
N MET A 18 -5.98 12.76 4.18
CA MET A 18 -5.24 12.50 5.40
C MET A 18 -5.39 13.64 6.42
N ASP A 19 -5.37 14.91 5.98
CA ASP A 19 -5.67 16.05 6.88
C ASP A 19 -7.04 15.89 7.56
N LEU A 20 -8.05 15.53 6.78
CA LEU A 20 -9.39 15.29 7.31
C LEU A 20 -9.45 14.07 8.24
N ALA A 21 -8.63 13.04 8.00
CA ALA A 21 -8.53 11.89 8.89
C ALA A 21 -7.90 12.31 10.23
N ILE A 22 -6.81 13.08 10.21
CA ILE A 22 -6.15 13.63 11.40
C ILE A 22 -7.12 14.53 12.18
N GLU A 23 -7.82 15.45 11.49
CA GLU A 23 -8.79 16.34 12.11
C GLU A 23 -9.91 15.57 12.82
N LYS A 24 -10.36 14.46 12.21
CA LYS A 24 -11.37 13.58 12.83
C LYS A 24 -10.81 12.82 14.02
N ALA A 25 -9.63 12.22 13.88
CA ALA A 25 -8.99 11.47 14.94
C ALA A 25 -8.73 12.34 16.18
N SER A 26 -8.30 13.59 16.02
CA SER A 26 -8.11 14.53 17.15
C SER A 26 -9.40 14.82 17.95
N LYS A 27 -10.57 14.58 17.35
CA LYS A 27 -11.87 14.71 18.02
C LYS A 27 -12.31 13.39 18.64
N THR A 28 -12.19 12.28 17.92
CA THR A 28 -12.87 11.01 18.25
C THR A 28 -11.98 9.80 18.52
N GLY A 29 -10.66 9.91 18.41
CA GLY A 29 -9.73 8.78 18.58
C GLY A 29 -9.34 8.12 17.26
N VAL A 30 -10.29 8.02 16.34
CA VAL A 30 -10.05 7.45 15.01
C VAL A 30 -10.73 8.31 13.95
N GLY A 31 -10.01 8.59 12.88
CA GLY A 31 -10.52 9.20 11.66
C GLY A 31 -10.36 8.26 10.49
N PHE A 32 -11.43 8.01 9.74
CA PHE A 32 -11.42 7.25 8.49
C PHE A 32 -11.99 8.10 7.36
N VAL A 33 -11.24 8.22 6.26
CA VAL A 33 -11.61 8.98 5.07
C VAL A 33 -11.35 8.12 3.83
N GLY A 34 -12.42 7.82 3.09
CA GLY A 34 -12.31 7.26 1.74
C GLY A 34 -12.28 8.38 0.70
N ALA A 35 -11.60 8.14 -0.42
CA ALA A 35 -11.66 8.96 -1.61
C ALA A 35 -11.95 8.06 -2.82
N LYS A 36 -12.88 8.49 -3.68
CA LYS A 36 -13.26 7.80 -4.92
C LYS A 36 -12.93 8.66 -6.13
N ASN A 37 -12.91 8.05 -7.32
CA ASN A 37 -12.62 8.75 -8.58
C ASN A 37 -11.29 9.51 -8.50
N THR A 38 -10.23 8.83 -8.11
CA THR A 38 -8.89 9.42 -7.94
C THR A 38 -7.90 8.84 -8.96
N SER A 39 -6.72 9.44 -9.03
CA SER A 39 -5.56 8.88 -9.74
C SER A 39 -4.56 8.20 -8.80
N ASP A 40 -3.43 7.75 -9.37
CA ASP A 40 -2.23 7.42 -8.59
C ASP A 40 -1.84 8.58 -7.65
N TYR A 41 -1.41 8.23 -6.43
CA TYR A 41 -1.01 9.17 -5.38
C TYR A 41 0.47 9.11 -5.00
N GLY A 42 1.31 8.46 -5.82
CA GLY A 42 2.73 8.32 -5.59
C GLY A 42 3.06 7.47 -4.36
N MET A 43 4.03 7.94 -3.56
CA MET A 43 4.55 7.20 -2.41
C MET A 43 3.55 7.21 -1.25
N ALA A 44 2.97 6.05 -0.93
CA ALA A 44 1.95 5.93 0.11
C ALA A 44 2.47 6.36 1.49
N VAL A 45 3.76 6.12 1.78
CA VAL A 45 4.43 6.56 3.03
C VAL A 45 4.33 8.06 3.29
N TYR A 46 4.22 8.90 2.26
CA TYR A 46 4.08 10.35 2.45
C TYR A 46 2.86 10.67 3.33
N TYR A 47 1.72 10.04 3.07
CA TYR A 47 0.47 10.31 3.79
C TYR A 47 0.48 9.71 5.19
N SER A 48 1.01 8.50 5.36
CA SER A 48 1.12 7.89 6.69
C SER A 48 2.06 8.69 7.60
N LEU A 49 3.20 9.16 7.09
CA LEU A 49 4.11 10.05 7.82
C LEU A 49 3.51 11.43 8.12
N LYS A 50 2.58 11.91 7.29
CA LYS A 50 1.86 13.16 7.58
C LYS A 50 1.06 13.07 8.88
N ALA A 51 0.44 11.93 9.18
CA ALA A 51 -0.25 11.70 10.45
C ALA A 51 0.73 11.63 11.64
N VAL A 52 1.91 11.04 11.43
CA VAL A 52 2.97 11.02 12.44
C VAL A 52 3.42 12.43 12.82
N GLY A 53 3.45 13.37 11.87
CA GLY A 53 3.72 14.79 12.14
C GLY A 53 2.68 15.46 13.06
N SER A 54 1.54 14.82 13.30
CA SER A 54 0.50 15.23 14.25
C SER A 54 0.39 14.28 15.45
N ASP A 55 1.43 13.51 15.73
CA ASP A 55 1.49 12.53 16.84
C ASP A 55 0.43 11.40 16.74
N MET A 56 0.02 11.08 15.52
CA MET A 56 -0.96 10.02 15.25
C MET A 56 -0.36 8.88 14.45
N ILE A 57 -0.93 7.68 14.60
CA ILE A 57 -0.67 6.57 13.69
C ILE A 57 -1.37 6.86 12.37
N GLY A 58 -0.63 6.82 11.27
CA GLY A 58 -1.18 6.99 9.91
C GLY A 58 -1.23 5.67 9.16
N ILE A 59 -2.37 5.35 8.57
CA ILE A 59 -2.52 4.19 7.68
C ILE A 59 -3.15 4.68 6.37
N THR A 60 -2.62 4.24 5.25
CA THR A 60 -3.22 4.48 3.93
C THR A 60 -3.11 3.25 3.05
N PHE A 61 -4.09 3.06 2.18
CA PHE A 61 -4.07 2.03 1.15
C PHE A 61 -4.95 2.47 -0.03
N CYS A 62 -4.64 1.94 -1.21
CA CYS A 62 -5.41 2.20 -2.41
C CYS A 62 -5.53 0.95 -3.26
N ASN A 63 -6.60 0.85 -4.04
CA ASN A 63 -6.62 -0.12 -5.12
C ASN A 63 -5.93 0.45 -6.37
N THR A 64 -5.47 -0.43 -7.23
CA THR A 64 -4.72 -0.09 -8.43
C THR A 64 -5.20 -0.95 -9.59
N TYR A 65 -4.81 -0.57 -10.80
CA TYR A 65 -5.25 -1.27 -12.01
C TYR A 65 -4.68 -2.70 -12.10
N PRO A 66 -5.38 -3.63 -12.78
CA PRO A 66 -5.07 -5.07 -12.70
C PRO A 66 -3.67 -5.45 -13.18
N TRP A 67 -2.92 -6.10 -12.30
CA TRP A 67 -1.62 -6.71 -12.57
C TRP A 67 -1.44 -8.07 -11.91
N VAL A 68 -2.19 -8.33 -10.84
CA VAL A 68 -2.01 -9.44 -9.93
C VAL A 68 -3.11 -10.48 -10.15
N ALA A 69 -2.71 -11.74 -10.22
CA ALA A 69 -3.65 -12.86 -10.28
C ALA A 69 -4.21 -13.18 -8.89
N PRO A 70 -5.51 -13.52 -8.78
CA PRO A 70 -6.06 -14.02 -7.53
C PRO A 70 -5.43 -15.38 -7.18
N TRP A 71 -5.38 -15.74 -5.91
CA TRP A 71 -4.83 -17.03 -5.50
C TRP A 71 -5.58 -18.20 -6.17
N GLY A 72 -4.85 -19.03 -6.92
CA GLY A 72 -5.40 -20.14 -7.70
C GLY A 72 -5.92 -19.77 -9.09
N GLY A 73 -5.86 -18.50 -9.50
CA GLY A 73 -6.14 -18.05 -10.87
C GLY A 73 -4.86 -17.67 -11.63
N CYS A 74 -4.98 -17.53 -12.96
CA CYS A 74 -3.89 -17.12 -13.83
C CYS A 74 -4.10 -15.76 -14.53
N GLY A 75 -5.31 -15.19 -14.46
CA GLY A 75 -5.64 -13.90 -15.08
C GLY A 75 -5.51 -12.73 -14.11
N ARG A 76 -5.07 -11.57 -14.62
CA ARG A 76 -5.05 -10.30 -13.87
C ARG A 76 -6.46 -9.94 -13.39
N LEU A 77 -6.59 -9.64 -12.11
CA LEU A 77 -7.85 -9.21 -11.49
C LEU A 77 -7.64 -8.05 -10.52
N LEU A 78 -6.66 -8.18 -9.63
CA LEU A 78 -6.34 -7.19 -8.61
C LEU A 78 -5.15 -6.35 -9.07
N GLY A 79 -5.04 -5.15 -8.53
CA GLY A 79 -3.81 -4.39 -8.65
C GLY A 79 -2.75 -4.82 -7.65
N THR A 80 -1.61 -4.14 -7.67
CA THR A 80 -0.53 -4.29 -6.68
C THR A 80 -0.90 -3.73 -5.29
N ASN A 81 -2.05 -3.05 -5.21
CA ASN A 81 -2.81 -2.62 -4.04
C ASN A 81 -1.94 -2.37 -2.80
N PRO A 82 -1.24 -1.22 -2.75
CA PRO A 82 -0.28 -0.95 -1.67
C PRO A 82 -0.98 -0.63 -0.35
N ILE A 83 -0.23 -0.84 0.73
CA ILE A 83 -0.57 -0.40 2.08
C ILE A 83 0.66 0.25 2.72
N SER A 84 0.44 1.38 3.38
CA SER A 84 1.43 2.03 4.23
C SER A 84 0.87 2.28 5.63
N CYS A 85 1.72 2.09 6.64
CA CYS A 85 1.46 2.41 8.03
C CYS A 85 2.69 3.10 8.61
N ALA A 86 2.49 4.20 9.34
CA ALA A 86 3.55 4.89 10.07
C ALA A 86 3.13 5.15 11.50
N ILE A 87 4.03 4.90 12.45
CA ILE A 87 3.77 4.93 13.89
C ILE A 87 4.77 5.86 14.58
N PRO A 88 4.32 6.88 15.34
CA PRO A 88 5.21 7.82 16.00
C PRO A 88 6.04 7.14 17.10
N ALA A 89 7.30 7.55 17.19
CA ALA A 89 8.29 7.14 18.20
C ALA A 89 8.72 8.37 19.02
N LYS A 90 9.43 8.19 20.13
CA LYS A 90 9.88 9.30 21.00
C LYS A 90 11.20 9.87 20.53
N GLU A 91 12.25 9.06 20.61
CA GLU A 91 13.62 9.44 20.27
C GLU A 91 14.10 8.78 18.96
N ARG A 92 13.40 7.73 18.53
CA ARG A 92 13.71 6.98 17.30
C ARG A 92 12.98 7.55 16.08
N TRP A 93 13.43 7.14 14.90
CA TRP A 93 12.64 7.34 13.68
C TRP A 93 11.31 6.56 13.80
N PRO A 94 10.20 7.08 13.27
CA PRO A 94 8.93 6.35 13.25
C PRO A 94 9.07 4.94 12.67
N ILE A 95 8.29 4.00 13.20
CA ILE A 95 8.15 2.70 12.54
C ILE A 95 7.35 2.94 11.27
N VAL A 96 7.90 2.54 10.13
CA VAL A 96 7.25 2.66 8.81
C VAL A 96 7.16 1.29 8.18
N LEU A 97 5.97 1.00 7.65
CA LEU A 97 5.74 -0.04 6.66
C LEU A 97 5.24 0.65 5.39
N ASP A 98 5.87 0.44 4.25
CA ASP A 98 5.33 0.81 2.94
C ASP A 98 5.57 -0.30 1.92
N MET A 99 4.50 -1.02 1.57
CA MET A 99 4.64 -2.22 0.75
C MET A 99 3.50 -2.39 -0.27
N SER A 100 3.85 -3.02 -1.39
CA SER A 100 2.88 -3.60 -2.30
C SER A 100 2.39 -4.95 -1.77
N THR A 101 1.14 -5.30 -2.06
CA THR A 101 0.59 -6.64 -1.82
C THR A 101 0.96 -7.66 -2.91
N SER A 102 1.79 -7.27 -3.88
CA SER A 102 2.36 -8.13 -4.91
C SER A 102 3.81 -8.51 -4.61
N ALA A 103 4.27 -9.63 -5.16
CA ALA A 103 5.64 -10.11 -4.97
C ALA A 103 6.70 -9.22 -5.64
N ILE A 104 6.31 -8.46 -6.66
CA ILE A 104 7.13 -7.47 -7.35
C ILE A 104 6.23 -6.39 -7.95
N THR A 105 6.75 -5.18 -8.18
CA THR A 105 5.95 -4.09 -8.77
C THR A 105 5.85 -4.22 -10.29
N ALA A 106 4.78 -3.67 -10.88
CA ALA A 106 4.64 -3.55 -12.34
C ALA A 106 5.81 -2.76 -12.97
N THR A 107 6.27 -1.71 -12.30
CA THR A 107 7.46 -0.93 -12.72
C THR A 107 8.73 -1.77 -12.72
N ALA A 108 8.89 -2.72 -11.80
CA ALA A 108 10.03 -3.62 -11.80
C ALA A 108 9.97 -4.63 -12.96
N VAL A 109 8.77 -5.03 -13.40
CA VAL A 109 8.58 -5.82 -14.63
C VAL A 109 8.97 -5.00 -15.85
N LEU A 110 8.46 -3.77 -15.98
CA LEU A 110 8.83 -2.86 -17.08
C LEU A 110 10.34 -2.66 -17.15
N ARG A 111 10.95 -2.33 -16.01
CA ARG A 111 12.40 -2.12 -15.91
C ARG A 111 13.19 -3.37 -16.30
N ALA A 112 12.74 -4.55 -15.87
CA ALA A 112 13.40 -5.80 -16.24
C ALA A 112 13.35 -6.05 -17.76
N LYS A 113 12.21 -5.74 -18.39
CA LYS A 113 12.05 -5.79 -19.86
C LYS A 113 12.97 -4.80 -20.57
N GLU A 114 13.01 -3.55 -20.13
CA GLU A 114 13.86 -2.50 -20.71
C GLU A 114 15.37 -2.83 -20.58
N GLU A 115 15.76 -3.42 -19.45
CA GLU A 115 17.15 -3.82 -19.17
C GLU A 115 17.52 -5.19 -19.77
N GLY A 116 16.57 -5.91 -20.40
CA GLY A 116 16.79 -7.25 -20.95
C GLY A 116 17.17 -8.29 -19.89
N ARG A 117 16.72 -8.11 -18.63
CA ARG A 117 17.03 -8.98 -17.50
C ARG A 117 15.84 -9.84 -17.10
N LYS A 118 16.12 -11.00 -16.51
CA LYS A 118 15.10 -11.89 -15.97
C LYS A 118 14.51 -11.37 -14.66
N LEU A 119 13.24 -11.68 -14.44
CA LEU A 119 12.57 -11.50 -13.15
C LEU A 119 13.10 -12.53 -12.13
N PRO A 120 13.01 -12.22 -10.83
CA PRO A 120 13.19 -13.23 -9.78
C PRO A 120 12.24 -14.41 -10.00
N ARG A 121 12.65 -15.61 -9.57
CA ARG A 121 11.78 -16.80 -9.65
C ARG A 121 10.56 -16.63 -8.73
N ASN A 122 9.44 -17.25 -9.12
CA ASN A 122 8.22 -17.37 -8.31
C ASN A 122 7.50 -16.04 -7.99
N VAL A 123 7.75 -14.98 -8.76
CA VAL A 123 7.06 -13.67 -8.58
C VAL A 123 5.98 -13.41 -9.62
N ALA A 124 5.93 -14.21 -10.70
CA ALA A 124 5.00 -14.02 -11.80
C ALA A 124 4.69 -15.33 -12.52
N ILE A 125 3.61 -15.31 -13.28
CA ILE A 125 3.09 -16.40 -14.11
C ILE A 125 2.77 -15.90 -15.51
N ASP A 126 2.82 -16.80 -16.49
CA ASP A 126 2.44 -16.55 -17.88
C ASP A 126 0.90 -16.61 -18.08
N GLU A 127 0.44 -16.61 -19.35
CA GLU A 127 -0.99 -16.68 -19.67
C GLU A 127 -1.66 -18.02 -19.31
N ASN A 128 -0.88 -19.09 -19.15
CA ASN A 128 -1.36 -20.42 -18.80
C ASN A 128 -1.33 -20.68 -17.28
N GLY A 129 -0.66 -19.80 -16.52
CA GLY A 129 -0.48 -19.93 -15.08
C GLY A 129 0.82 -20.61 -14.68
N ASP A 130 1.72 -20.86 -15.63
CA ASP A 130 3.05 -21.43 -15.34
C ASP A 130 4.00 -20.33 -14.86
N PHE A 131 4.87 -20.67 -13.89
CA PHE A 131 5.85 -19.72 -13.37
C PHE A 131 6.79 -19.25 -14.49
N THR A 132 6.94 -17.93 -14.61
CA THR A 132 7.86 -17.33 -15.57
C THR A 132 8.87 -16.40 -14.92
N THR A 133 10.01 -16.25 -15.60
CA THR A 133 11.01 -15.22 -15.30
C THR A 133 11.20 -14.25 -16.46
N ASP A 134 10.43 -14.42 -17.54
CA ASP A 134 10.46 -13.55 -18.70
C ASP A 134 9.52 -12.35 -18.47
N PRO A 135 10.06 -11.11 -18.40
CA PRO A 135 9.22 -9.95 -18.20
C PRO A 135 8.29 -9.67 -19.39
N ASP A 136 8.57 -10.14 -20.60
CA ASP A 136 7.71 -9.97 -21.77
C ASP A 136 6.42 -10.80 -21.68
N GLU A 137 6.54 -12.05 -21.22
CA GLU A 137 5.38 -12.92 -20.96
C GLU A 137 4.46 -12.29 -19.92
N VAL A 138 5.04 -11.75 -18.85
CA VAL A 138 4.29 -11.05 -17.78
C VAL A 138 3.66 -9.76 -18.31
N TRP A 139 4.39 -8.96 -19.09
CA TRP A 139 3.93 -7.66 -19.56
C TRP A 139 2.72 -7.76 -20.51
N THR A 140 2.74 -8.75 -21.40
CA THR A 140 1.74 -8.90 -22.45
C THR A 140 0.44 -9.54 -21.97
N LYS A 141 0.53 -10.71 -21.31
CA LYS A 141 -0.65 -11.49 -20.93
C LYS A 141 -0.56 -12.18 -19.56
N GLY A 142 0.65 -12.35 -19.04
CA GLY A 142 0.86 -12.95 -17.73
C GLY A 142 0.43 -12.04 -16.59
N ALA A 143 0.68 -12.50 -15.36
CA ALA A 143 0.28 -11.80 -14.15
C ALA A 143 1.36 -11.90 -13.07
N ILE A 144 1.40 -10.90 -12.20
CA ILE A 144 2.22 -10.88 -11.01
C ILE A 144 1.55 -11.74 -9.93
N LEU A 145 2.35 -12.44 -9.13
CA LEU A 145 1.85 -13.19 -7.98
C LEU A 145 1.77 -12.30 -6.73
N PRO A 146 0.81 -12.55 -5.82
CA PRO A 146 0.77 -11.89 -4.52
C PRO A 146 1.98 -12.24 -3.65
N PHE A 147 2.43 -11.30 -2.80
CA PHE A 147 3.50 -11.62 -1.84
C PHE A 147 2.99 -12.66 -0.84
N GLY A 148 3.88 -13.55 -0.37
CA GLY A 148 3.50 -14.49 0.69
C GLY A 148 2.29 -15.39 0.34
N THR A 149 2.08 -15.69 -0.94
CA THR A 149 1.02 -16.61 -1.44
C THR A 149 -0.41 -16.11 -1.16
N TYR A 150 -1.29 -16.95 -0.62
CA TYR A 150 -2.68 -16.60 -0.33
C TYR A 150 -2.83 -15.43 0.67
N LYS A 151 -1.80 -15.13 1.47
CA LYS A 151 -1.83 -14.02 2.44
C LYS A 151 -1.80 -12.66 1.75
N GLY A 152 -0.86 -12.43 0.83
CA GLY A 152 -0.82 -11.18 0.07
C GLY A 152 -2.05 -11.03 -0.81
N TYR A 153 -2.58 -12.12 -1.36
CA TYR A 153 -3.87 -12.11 -2.06
C TYR A 153 -5.01 -11.63 -1.14
N GLY A 154 -5.11 -12.18 0.07
CA GLY A 154 -6.13 -11.77 1.04
C GLY A 154 -6.04 -10.28 1.38
N ILE A 155 -4.83 -9.75 1.57
CA ILE A 155 -4.63 -8.31 1.85
C ILE A 155 -4.99 -7.47 0.62
N ALA A 156 -4.56 -7.86 -0.58
CA ALA A 156 -4.88 -7.16 -1.82
C ALA A 156 -6.40 -7.09 -2.06
N LEU A 157 -7.12 -8.18 -1.78
CA LEU A 157 -8.57 -8.26 -1.89
C LEU A 157 -9.26 -7.35 -0.88
N LEU A 158 -8.82 -7.34 0.39
CA LEU A 158 -9.37 -6.43 1.40
C LEU A 158 -9.17 -4.97 1.01
N ILE A 159 -7.99 -4.61 0.49
CA ILE A 159 -7.72 -3.27 -0.01
C ILE A 159 -8.63 -2.92 -1.19
N ASP A 160 -8.85 -3.84 -2.13
CA ASP A 160 -9.74 -3.59 -3.28
C ASP A 160 -11.19 -3.35 -2.84
N ILE A 161 -11.66 -4.11 -1.84
CA ILE A 161 -13.00 -3.93 -1.27
C ILE A 161 -13.09 -2.59 -0.52
N LEU A 162 -12.13 -2.28 0.34
CA LEU A 162 -12.19 -1.07 1.17
C LEU A 162 -11.96 0.21 0.36
N ALA A 163 -11.05 0.17 -0.61
CA ALA A 163 -10.70 1.33 -1.42
C ALA A 163 -11.60 1.48 -2.63
N GLY A 164 -12.01 0.40 -3.31
CA GLY A 164 -12.91 0.44 -4.46
C GLY A 164 -14.37 0.35 -4.05
N VAL A 165 -14.81 -0.84 -3.63
CA VAL A 165 -16.24 -1.16 -3.39
C VAL A 165 -16.87 -0.25 -2.32
N LEU A 166 -16.24 -0.09 -1.17
CA LEU A 166 -16.75 0.69 -0.05
C LEU A 166 -16.82 2.20 -0.37
N THR A 167 -15.85 2.74 -1.11
CA THR A 167 -15.85 4.16 -1.48
C THR A 167 -16.78 4.46 -2.65
N GLY A 168 -17.20 3.44 -3.40
CA GLY A 168 -17.95 3.59 -4.64
C GLY A 168 -17.07 3.97 -5.84
N SER A 169 -15.76 3.71 -5.76
CA SER A 169 -14.85 3.79 -6.91
C SER A 169 -14.84 2.48 -7.71
N ALA A 170 -14.13 2.46 -8.83
CA ALA A 170 -13.93 1.20 -9.57
C ALA A 170 -13.16 0.18 -8.72
N PHE A 171 -13.37 -1.11 -9.00
CA PHE A 171 -12.76 -2.23 -8.29
C PHE A 171 -12.39 -3.37 -9.25
N GLY A 172 -11.46 -4.23 -8.85
CA GLY A 172 -10.96 -5.33 -9.66
C GLY A 172 -10.60 -4.90 -11.09
N LYS A 173 -11.22 -5.57 -12.08
CA LYS A 173 -10.99 -5.31 -13.52
C LYS A 173 -11.49 -3.95 -14.02
N GLU A 174 -12.34 -3.27 -13.26
CA GLU A 174 -12.92 -1.98 -13.66
C GLU A 174 -11.97 -0.81 -13.39
N VAL A 175 -10.91 -1.02 -12.59
CA VAL A 175 -9.94 0.03 -12.27
C VAL A 175 -9.14 0.41 -13.52
N LYS A 176 -9.31 1.65 -13.96
CA LYS A 176 -8.69 2.18 -15.18
C LYS A 176 -7.28 2.66 -14.91
N SER A 177 -6.40 2.41 -15.88
CA SER A 177 -4.98 2.78 -15.81
C SER A 177 -4.69 4.07 -16.58
N LEU A 178 -3.54 4.69 -16.27
CA LEU A 178 -3.01 5.84 -17.02
C LEU A 178 -2.65 5.51 -18.48
N HIS A 179 -2.54 4.22 -18.85
CA HIS A 179 -2.22 3.80 -20.22
C HIS A 179 -3.44 3.79 -21.15
N GLN A 180 -4.65 3.98 -20.63
CA GLN A 180 -5.87 4.07 -21.42
C GLN A 180 -6.12 5.52 -21.84
N LEU A 181 -5.51 5.91 -22.97
CA LEU A 181 -5.63 7.27 -23.51
C LEU A 181 -7.10 7.67 -23.71
N GLY A 182 -7.47 8.85 -23.21
CA GLY A 182 -8.83 9.39 -23.32
C GLY A 182 -9.77 9.00 -22.18
N GLU A 183 -9.32 8.19 -21.23
CA GLU A 183 -10.11 7.86 -20.03
C GLU A 183 -9.45 8.38 -18.75
N PHE A 184 -10.27 8.72 -17.77
CA PHE A 184 -9.79 9.05 -16.43
C PHE A 184 -9.47 7.78 -15.63
N MET A 185 -8.47 7.88 -14.76
CA MET A 185 -8.25 6.90 -13.71
C MET A 185 -9.42 6.90 -12.71
N THR A 186 -9.67 5.73 -12.15
CA THR A 186 -10.85 5.45 -11.30
C THR A 186 -10.45 4.80 -9.97
N LEU A 187 -9.23 5.05 -9.51
CA LEU A 187 -8.71 4.46 -8.28
C LEU A 187 -9.49 4.98 -7.08
N GLY A 188 -9.63 4.14 -6.08
CA GLY A 188 -10.07 4.52 -4.75
C GLY A 188 -8.92 4.46 -3.75
N GLN A 189 -9.00 5.31 -2.74
CA GLN A 189 -7.97 5.48 -1.72
C GLN A 189 -8.63 5.57 -0.34
N CYS A 190 -7.95 5.14 0.70
CA CYS A 190 -8.43 5.23 2.07
C CYS A 190 -7.31 5.70 2.99
N PHE A 191 -7.66 6.58 3.92
CA PHE A 191 -6.75 7.22 4.87
C PHE A 191 -7.33 7.09 6.27
N ILE A 192 -6.48 6.66 7.20
CA ILE A 192 -6.83 6.42 8.59
C ILE A 192 -5.80 7.14 9.46
N ALA A 193 -6.31 7.87 10.44
CA ALA A 193 -5.51 8.38 11.54
C ALA A 193 -6.05 7.80 12.85
N ILE A 194 -5.15 7.36 13.74
CA ILE A 194 -5.49 6.89 15.08
C ILE A 194 -4.70 7.74 16.07
N ASP A 195 -5.41 8.34 17.02
CA ASP A 195 -4.86 9.22 18.05
C ASP A 195 -4.56 8.39 19.32
N PRO A 196 -3.28 8.08 19.61
CA PRO A 196 -2.91 7.30 20.78
C PRO A 196 -3.15 8.05 22.10
N ASP A 197 -3.21 9.39 22.06
CA ASP A 197 -3.43 10.20 23.25
C ASP A 197 -4.78 9.90 23.89
N LYS A 198 -5.80 9.68 23.05
CA LYS A 198 -7.15 9.28 23.47
C LYS A 198 -7.28 7.84 23.97
N MET A 199 -6.21 7.05 23.91
CA MET A 199 -6.17 5.68 24.42
C MET A 199 -5.32 5.57 25.68
N ILE A 200 -4.02 5.83 25.57
CA ILE A 200 -3.05 5.60 26.66
C ILE A 200 -2.14 6.79 26.94
N GLY A 201 -2.39 7.95 26.31
CA GLY A 201 -1.53 9.13 26.36
C GLY A 201 -0.37 9.03 25.37
N ILE A 202 -0.08 10.12 24.65
CA ILE A 202 0.92 10.12 23.58
C ILE A 202 2.35 9.82 24.06
N GLU A 203 2.76 10.39 25.20
CA GLU A 203 4.11 10.18 25.75
C GLU A 203 4.33 8.72 26.12
N ASN A 204 3.39 8.12 26.85
CA ASN A 204 3.43 6.70 27.21
C ASN A 204 3.39 5.80 25.97
N PHE A 205 2.61 6.16 24.94
CA PHE A 205 2.59 5.42 23.67
C PHE A 205 3.98 5.43 23.01
N LYS A 206 4.57 6.60 22.79
CA LYS A 206 5.87 6.75 22.12
C LYS A 206 7.01 6.08 22.87
N GLU A 207 7.02 6.14 24.22
CA GLU A 207 8.01 5.43 25.05
C GLU A 207 7.93 3.90 24.86
N ARG A 208 6.73 3.36 24.71
CA ARG A 208 6.52 1.93 24.46
C ARG A 208 6.94 1.53 23.05
N VAL A 209 6.74 2.40 22.06
CA VAL A 209 7.23 2.20 20.69
C VAL A 209 8.76 2.17 20.68
N ASP A 210 9.43 3.11 21.35
CA ASP A 210 10.89 3.11 21.45
C ASP A 210 11.42 1.84 22.12
N LYS A 211 10.75 1.39 23.18
CA LYS A 211 11.08 0.13 23.86
C LYS A 211 10.93 -1.08 22.94
N GLU A 212 9.90 -1.13 22.11
CA GLU A 212 9.73 -2.19 21.09
C GLU A 212 10.85 -2.15 20.05
N ILE A 213 11.21 -0.95 19.56
CA ILE A 213 12.33 -0.75 18.63
C ILE A 213 13.64 -1.26 19.26
N GLU A 214 13.90 -0.96 20.54
CA GLU A 214 15.08 -1.46 21.25
C GLU A 214 15.10 -2.98 21.34
N MET A 215 13.96 -3.62 21.61
CA MET A 215 13.86 -5.09 21.61
C MET A 215 14.15 -5.68 20.23
N ILE A 216 13.63 -5.08 19.16
CA ILE A 216 13.89 -5.50 17.77
C ILE A 216 15.37 -5.34 17.44
N LYS A 217 15.96 -4.16 17.68
CA LYS A 217 17.38 -3.88 17.41
C LYS A 217 18.32 -4.73 18.26
N GLY A 218 17.91 -5.09 19.48
CA GLY A 218 18.65 -5.95 20.40
C GLY A 218 18.57 -7.45 20.06
N SER A 219 17.72 -7.84 19.10
CA SER A 219 17.57 -9.24 18.69
C SER A 219 18.84 -9.76 18.00
N LYS A 220 19.16 -11.03 18.24
CA LYS A 220 20.34 -11.68 17.64
C LYS A 220 20.18 -11.73 16.10
N PRO A 221 21.11 -11.15 15.33
CA PRO A 221 21.04 -11.23 13.87
C PRO A 221 21.17 -12.67 13.37
N SER A 222 20.49 -12.96 12.26
CA SER A 222 20.70 -14.21 11.54
C SER A 222 22.11 -14.28 10.94
N LYS A 223 22.59 -15.49 10.62
CA LYS A 223 23.93 -15.68 10.04
C LYS A 223 24.10 -14.84 8.77
N GLY A 224 25.14 -14.00 8.75
CA GLY A 224 25.45 -13.13 7.61
C GLY A 224 24.67 -11.81 7.58
N VAL A 225 23.77 -11.57 8.53
CA VAL A 225 23.05 -10.29 8.67
C VAL A 225 23.81 -9.39 9.64
N LYS A 226 24.09 -8.14 9.24
CA LYS A 226 24.84 -7.18 10.06
C LYS A 226 24.02 -6.60 11.21
N GLU A 227 22.76 -6.27 10.93
CA GLU A 227 21.84 -5.68 11.90
C GLU A 227 20.39 -6.08 11.60
N VAL A 228 19.55 -6.06 12.63
CA VAL A 228 18.09 -6.17 12.49
C VAL A 228 17.53 -4.76 12.25
N LEU A 229 16.65 -4.62 11.27
CA LEU A 229 15.93 -3.37 10.95
C LEU A 229 14.52 -3.42 11.55
N TYR A 230 13.89 -2.26 11.78
CA TYR A 230 12.55 -2.15 12.36
C TYR A 230 11.56 -1.38 11.47
N ASP A 231 12.06 -0.73 10.43
CA ASP A 231 11.32 -0.04 9.39
C ASP A 231 11.54 -0.76 8.04
N ILE A 232 10.47 -0.85 7.23
CA ILE A 232 10.42 -1.63 5.97
C ILE A 232 9.70 -0.85 4.87
#